data_AF-A0A938VQE0-F1
#
_entry.id   AF-A0A938VQE0-F1
#
_cell.length_a   1.000
_cell.length_b   1.000
_cell.length_c   1.000
_cell.angle_alpha   90.00
_cell.angle_beta   90.00
_cell.angle_gamma   90.00
#
_symmetry.space_group_name_H-M   'P 1'
#
loop_
_entity.id
_entity.type
_entity.pdbx_description
1 polymer ?
#
loop_
_entity_poly.entity_id
_entity_poly.type
_entity_poly.pdbx_seq_one_letter_code
_entity_poly.pdbx_strand_id
1 'polypeptide(L)'
;MGEATPLGRQIIDGHDTNAVFPDDPDRMLSCASVLLDVQEPDPARRYKMVYYLRARDSNIPKRTPAGRHGAGLQLAFSPNGIDWTPYAGNPIFPVCMGDVEILTRDPVSRQYVICGRYGGAAGGSTHPAFDSWFAPVWPGKPAGVWGTRRRIYRLESRDCLTWSEPILVFDPGRDDNLDDAHYGFVP
;
A
#
# COMPACT_ATOMS: atom_id res chain seq x y z
N MET A 1 -1.62 2.23 31.38
CA MET A 1 -2.15 1.29 30.37
C MET A 1 -1.25 1.43 29.16
N GLY A 2 -0.51 0.38 28.80
CA GLY A 2 0.34 0.42 27.60
C GLY A 2 -0.55 0.40 26.37
N GLU A 3 -0.27 1.26 25.40
CA GLU A 3 -0.89 1.20 24.07
C GLU A 3 -0.62 -0.18 23.47
N ALA A 4 -1.68 -0.88 23.07
CA ALA A 4 -1.53 -2.08 22.26
C ALA A 4 -0.88 -1.67 20.93
N THR A 5 0.26 -2.26 20.62
CA THR A 5 0.92 -2.01 19.34
C THR A 5 0.08 -2.70 18.25
N PRO A 6 -0.31 -2.00 17.16
CA PRO A 6 -1.19 -2.55 16.11
C PRO A 6 -0.57 -3.67 15.28
N LEU A 7 0.65 -4.09 15.61
CA LEU A 7 1.37 -5.22 15.03
C LEU A 7 1.84 -6.09 16.19
N GLY A 8 1.21 -7.24 16.43
CA GLY A 8 1.52 -8.09 17.57
C GLY A 8 1.04 -9.51 17.38
N ARG A 9 1.76 -10.46 17.99
CA ARG A 9 1.40 -11.88 17.98
C ARG A 9 0.06 -12.10 18.65
N GLN A 10 -0.69 -13.05 18.13
CA GLN A 10 -2.01 -13.40 18.64
C GLN A 10 -2.02 -14.87 19.00
N ILE A 11 -2.36 -15.18 20.25
CA ILE A 11 -2.58 -16.56 20.67
C ILE A 11 -4.03 -16.90 20.36
N ILE A 12 -4.24 -17.78 19.37
CA ILE A 12 -5.57 -18.27 18.98
C ILE A 12 -5.62 -19.75 19.33
N ASP A 13 -6.59 -20.15 20.16
CA ASP A 13 -6.76 -21.53 20.63
C ASP A 13 -5.48 -22.15 21.23
N GLY A 14 -4.67 -21.34 21.92
CA GLY A 14 -3.41 -21.77 22.52
C GLY A 14 -2.23 -21.86 21.56
N HIS A 15 -2.42 -21.52 20.28
CA HIS A 15 -1.38 -21.50 19.26
C HIS A 15 -0.87 -20.08 19.01
N ASP A 16 0.45 -19.89 18.98
CA ASP A 16 1.07 -18.65 18.53
C ASP A 16 0.83 -18.49 17.02
N THR A 17 0.25 -17.36 16.63
CA THR A 17 -0.02 -17.01 15.24
C THR A 17 0.65 -15.71 14.87
N ASN A 18 1.03 -15.59 13.60
CA ASN A 18 1.48 -14.33 12.99
C ASN A 18 0.30 -13.48 12.48
N ALA A 19 -0.91 -13.71 13.01
CA ALA A 19 -2.07 -12.90 12.67
C ALA A 19 -1.94 -11.52 13.30
N VAL A 20 -2.23 -10.49 12.50
CA VAL A 20 -2.29 -9.11 12.96
C VAL A 20 -3.74 -8.67 12.92
N PHE A 21 -4.28 -8.28 14.07
CA PHE A 21 -5.60 -7.67 14.16
C PHE A 21 -5.45 -6.18 14.49
N PRO A 22 -6.27 -5.32 13.86
CA PRO A 22 -6.33 -3.93 14.28
C PRO A 22 -6.80 -3.85 15.74
N ASP A 23 -6.19 -2.95 16.49
CA ASP A 23 -6.55 -2.58 17.85
C ASP A 23 -7.87 -1.76 17.92
N ASP A 24 -8.27 -1.21 16.78
CA ASP A 24 -9.42 -0.34 16.58
C ASP A 24 -10.31 -0.91 15.44
N PRO A 25 -11.61 -1.18 15.65
CA PRO A 25 -12.50 -1.71 14.61
C PRO A 25 -12.69 -0.75 13.42
N ASP A 26 -12.40 0.54 13.59
CA ASP A 26 -12.43 1.52 12.50
C ASP A 26 -11.11 1.57 11.72
N ARG A 27 -10.10 0.80 12.15
CA ARG A 27 -8.84 0.63 11.43
C ARG A 27 -8.79 -0.72 10.73
N MET A 28 -8.24 -0.71 9.53
CA MET A 28 -7.98 -1.91 8.75
C MET A 28 -6.54 -1.87 8.29
N LEU A 29 -5.82 -2.94 8.63
CA LEU A 29 -4.47 -3.19 8.17
C LEU A 29 -4.53 -4.23 7.05
N SER A 30 -3.95 -3.93 5.90
CA SER A 30 -4.00 -4.82 4.75
C SER A 30 -2.74 -4.73 3.89
N CYS A 31 -2.64 -5.65 2.92
CA CYS A 31 -1.69 -5.54 1.81
C CYS A 31 -0.22 -5.53 2.28
N ALA A 32 0.07 -6.30 3.33
CA ALA A 32 1.42 -6.40 3.86
C ALA A 32 2.38 -7.00 2.84
N SER A 33 3.51 -6.33 2.62
CA SER A 33 4.64 -6.82 1.83
C SER A 33 5.90 -6.77 2.67
N VAL A 34 6.58 -7.91 2.77
CA VAL A 34 7.74 -8.10 3.64
C VAL A 34 9.00 -8.32 2.81
N LEU A 35 10.05 -7.58 3.16
CA LEU A 35 11.40 -7.70 2.60
C LEU A 35 12.37 -8.11 3.71
N LEU A 36 13.17 -9.15 3.47
CA LEU A 36 14.41 -9.40 4.20
C LEU A 36 15.56 -8.65 3.50
N ASP A 37 16.08 -7.62 4.16
CA ASP A 37 17.23 -6.87 3.70
C ASP A 37 18.52 -7.38 4.36
N VAL A 38 19.23 -8.23 3.64
CA VAL A 38 20.50 -8.82 4.09
C VAL A 38 21.65 -7.82 4.18
N GLN A 39 21.47 -6.60 3.66
CA GLN A 39 22.48 -5.53 3.69
C GLN A 39 22.19 -4.48 4.77
N GLU A 40 21.08 -4.60 5.50
CA GLU A 40 20.75 -3.71 6.60
C GLU A 40 21.74 -3.90 7.76
N PRO A 41 22.51 -2.85 8.15
CA PRO A 41 23.43 -2.94 9.27
C PRO A 41 22.72 -3.02 10.62
N ASP A 42 21.53 -2.42 10.78
CA ASP A 42 20.77 -2.53 12.03
C ASP A 42 20.03 -3.87 12.08
N PRO A 43 20.44 -4.83 12.95
CA PRO A 43 19.80 -6.12 13.03
C PRO A 43 18.31 -6.03 13.39
N ALA A 44 17.86 -4.95 14.05
CA ALA A 44 16.45 -4.72 14.37
C ALA A 44 15.60 -4.33 13.14
N ARG A 45 16.23 -3.88 12.04
CA ARG A 45 15.58 -3.42 10.80
C ARG A 45 15.75 -4.37 9.62
N ARG A 46 16.32 -5.55 9.86
CA ARG A 46 16.61 -6.55 8.84
C ARG A 46 15.38 -6.97 8.05
N TYR A 47 14.26 -7.16 8.72
CA TYR A 47 12.98 -7.34 8.06
C TYR A 47 12.24 -6.00 8.04
N LYS A 48 11.69 -5.68 6.87
CA LYS A 48 10.93 -4.46 6.61
C LYS A 48 9.57 -4.87 6.09
N MET A 49 8.50 -4.36 6.68
CA MET A 49 7.14 -4.58 6.21
C MET A 49 6.54 -3.24 5.83
N VAL A 50 6.09 -3.13 4.58
CA VAL A 50 5.12 -2.08 4.23
C VAL A 50 3.73 -2.66 4.31
N TYR A 51 2.79 -1.83 4.74
CA TYR A 51 1.38 -2.23 4.82
C TYR A 51 0.49 -1.00 4.69
N TYR A 52 -0.72 -1.22 4.19
CA TYR A 52 -1.71 -0.15 4.12
C TYR A 52 -2.50 -0.10 5.43
N LEU A 53 -2.55 1.08 6.03
CA LEU A 53 -3.47 1.37 7.12
C LEU A 53 -4.59 2.25 6.58
N ARG A 54 -5.80 1.70 6.59
CA ARG A 54 -7.04 2.45 6.36
C ARG A 54 -7.66 2.78 7.70
N ALA A 55 -8.01 4.05 7.90
CA ALA A 55 -8.90 4.47 8.97
C ALA A 55 -10.26 4.83 8.34
N ARG A 56 -11.35 4.25 8.82
CA ARG A 56 -12.71 4.68 8.50
C ARG A 56 -13.03 5.88 9.34
N ASP A 57 -12.81 7.07 8.78
CA ASP A 57 -13.48 8.26 9.25
C ASP A 57 -14.33 8.84 8.12
N SER A 58 -15.57 9.20 8.44
CA SER A 58 -16.62 9.57 7.47
C SER A 58 -16.44 10.97 6.84
N ASN A 59 -15.36 11.67 7.20
CA ASN A 59 -15.09 13.06 6.81
C ASN A 59 -13.66 13.26 6.27
N ILE A 60 -13.20 12.42 5.35
CA ILE A 60 -11.96 12.68 4.59
C ILE A 60 -12.33 13.49 3.33
N PRO A 61 -11.96 14.79 3.21
CA PRO A 61 -12.18 15.56 1.99
C PRO A 61 -11.44 14.93 0.81
N LYS A 62 -12.03 14.99 -0.39
CA LYS A 62 -11.60 14.31 -1.65
C LYS A 62 -10.16 14.59 -2.13
N ARG A 63 -9.37 15.38 -1.41
CA ARG A 63 -7.97 15.74 -1.72
C ARG A 63 -7.08 15.89 -0.48
N THR A 64 -7.46 15.34 0.67
CA THR A 64 -6.57 15.33 1.83
C THR A 64 -5.73 14.06 1.79
N PRO A 65 -4.40 14.14 1.97
CA PRO A 65 -3.60 12.96 2.26
C PRO A 65 -4.27 12.24 3.44
N ALA A 66 -4.32 10.92 3.41
CA ALA A 66 -4.79 10.08 4.52
C ALA A 66 -4.05 10.38 5.85
N GLY A 67 -3.00 11.20 5.80
CA GLY A 67 -2.17 11.67 6.91
C GLY A 67 -2.79 12.61 7.96
N ARG A 68 -4.10 12.95 7.96
CA ARG A 68 -4.70 13.60 9.14
C ARG A 68 -5.00 12.64 10.30
N HIS A 69 -5.01 11.33 10.04
CA HIS A 69 -5.35 10.29 11.03
C HIS A 69 -4.34 9.14 11.06
N GLY A 70 -3.13 9.35 10.53
CA GLY A 70 -2.09 8.32 10.47
C GLY A 70 -2.32 7.24 9.39
N ALA A 71 -3.36 7.37 8.55
CA ALA A 71 -3.65 6.43 7.47
C ALA A 71 -2.75 6.67 6.24
N GLY A 72 -2.62 5.64 5.40
CA GLY A 72 -1.68 5.63 4.27
C GLY A 72 -0.75 4.43 4.32
N LEU A 73 0.32 4.49 3.53
CA LEU A 73 1.36 3.46 3.53
C LEU A 73 2.22 3.60 4.79
N GLN A 74 2.33 2.49 5.51
CA GLN A 74 3.06 2.37 6.76
C GLN A 74 4.32 1.54 6.56
N LEU A 75 5.23 1.65 7.53
CA LEU A 75 6.43 0.84 7.64
C LEU A 75 6.52 0.23 9.05
N ALA A 76 6.99 -1.02 9.12
CA ALA A 76 7.42 -1.64 10.36
C ALA A 76 8.72 -2.42 10.15
N PHE A 77 9.45 -2.58 11.25
CA PHE A 77 10.72 -3.28 11.29
C PHE A 77 10.63 -4.52 12.15
N SER A 78 11.39 -5.54 11.82
CA SER A 78 11.53 -6.72 12.66
C SER A 78 12.95 -7.29 12.60
N PRO A 79 13.49 -7.79 13.73
CA PRO A 79 14.75 -8.53 13.73
C PRO A 79 14.63 -9.95 13.15
N ASN A 80 13.44 -10.54 13.19
CA ASN A 80 13.21 -11.96 12.91
C ASN A 80 12.04 -12.24 11.96
N GLY A 81 11.33 -11.21 11.50
CA GLY A 81 10.17 -11.34 10.61
C GLY A 81 8.87 -11.70 11.32
N ILE A 82 8.88 -11.72 12.66
CA ILE A 82 7.74 -12.11 13.51
C ILE A 82 7.42 -10.99 14.52
N ASP A 83 8.45 -10.43 15.15
CA ASP A 83 8.30 -9.35 16.14
C ASP A 83 8.40 -8.00 15.45
N TRP A 84 7.25 -7.40 15.16
CA TRP A 84 7.16 -6.18 14.36
C TRP A 84 7.04 -4.94 15.24
N THR A 85 7.84 -3.92 14.94
CA THR A 85 7.77 -2.58 15.56
C THR A 85 7.40 -1.56 14.49
N PRO A 86 6.24 -0.89 14.60
CA PRO A 86 5.89 0.21 13.68
C PRO A 86 6.94 1.32 13.70
N TYR A 87 7.23 1.89 12.53
CA TYR A 87 8.09 3.07 12.43
C TYR A 87 7.39 4.28 13.04
N ALA A 88 8.07 4.98 13.96
CA ALA A 88 7.49 6.13 14.67
C ALA A 88 7.13 7.32 13.76
N GLY A 89 7.75 7.42 12.57
CA GLY A 89 7.46 8.48 11.60
C GLY A 89 6.36 8.13 10.60
N ASN A 90 5.60 7.07 10.84
CA ASN A 90 4.48 6.66 9.99
C ASN A 90 3.36 7.73 9.90
N PRO A 91 2.64 7.83 8.77
CA PRO A 91 2.82 7.07 7.53
C PRO A 91 4.07 7.50 6.74
N ILE A 92 4.78 6.55 6.13
CA ILE A 92 5.89 6.85 5.20
C ILE A 92 5.41 7.43 3.86
N PHE A 93 4.14 7.20 3.51
CA PHE A 93 3.52 7.83 2.36
C PHE A 93 2.01 8.06 2.62
N PRO A 94 1.57 9.31 2.86
CA PRO A 94 0.20 9.61 3.31
C PRO A 94 -0.81 9.65 2.17
N VAL A 95 -0.40 9.62 0.90
CA VAL A 95 -1.33 9.60 -0.23
C VAL A 95 -1.68 8.14 -0.55
N CYS A 96 -2.98 7.88 -0.65
CA CYS A 96 -3.57 6.54 -0.69
C CYS A 96 -2.83 5.57 -1.63
N MET A 97 -2.49 4.38 -1.12
CA MET A 97 -2.03 3.25 -1.93
C MET A 97 -2.79 1.98 -1.54
N GLY A 98 -3.71 1.62 -2.43
CA GLY A 98 -3.97 0.28 -2.97
C GLY A 98 -4.52 -0.86 -2.11
N ASP A 99 -4.89 -1.89 -2.86
CA ASP A 99 -5.06 -3.26 -2.41
C ASP A 99 -3.78 -4.11 -2.58
N VAL A 100 -2.69 -3.53 -3.14
CA VAL A 100 -1.44 -4.23 -3.46
C VAL A 100 -0.25 -3.28 -3.51
N GLU A 101 0.75 -3.54 -2.67
CA GLU A 101 2.07 -2.90 -2.65
C GLU A 101 3.13 -3.99 -2.58
N ILE A 102 4.18 -3.88 -3.39
CA ILE A 102 5.26 -4.87 -3.43
C ILE A 102 6.56 -4.13 -3.13
N LEU A 103 7.08 -4.32 -1.91
CA LEU A 103 8.39 -3.80 -1.51
C LEU A 103 9.49 -4.74 -1.99
N THR A 104 10.44 -4.20 -2.74
CA THR A 104 11.65 -4.88 -3.17
C THR A 104 12.87 -4.00 -2.94
N ARG A 105 14.06 -4.58 -3.07
CA ARG A 105 15.32 -3.85 -3.13
C ARG A 105 16.00 -4.19 -4.45
N ASP A 106 16.18 -3.19 -5.29
CA ASP A 106 16.88 -3.34 -6.55
C ASP A 106 18.39 -3.48 -6.29
N PRO A 107 19.02 -4.63 -6.63
CA PRO A 107 20.44 -4.84 -6.39
C PRO A 107 21.34 -3.94 -7.26
N VAL A 108 20.84 -3.44 -8.40
CA VAL A 108 21.61 -2.62 -9.33
C VAL A 108 21.65 -1.17 -8.86
N SER A 109 20.49 -0.54 -8.70
CA SER A 109 20.42 0.85 -8.22
C SER A 109 20.66 0.98 -6.72
N ARG A 110 20.61 -0.14 -5.97
CA ARG A 110 20.68 -0.20 -4.49
C ARG A 110 19.60 0.63 -3.82
N GLN A 111 18.46 0.77 -4.47
CA GLN A 111 17.29 1.46 -3.94
C GLN A 111 16.24 0.45 -3.50
N TYR A 112 15.47 0.82 -2.48
CA TYR A 112 14.18 0.21 -2.22
C TYR A 112 13.19 0.69 -3.27
N VAL A 113 12.37 -0.23 -3.76
CA VAL A 113 11.39 0.03 -4.80
C VAL A 113 10.06 -0.52 -4.34
N ILE A 114 9.03 0.32 -4.40
CA ILE A 114 7.64 -0.09 -4.22
C ILE A 114 6.94 0.00 -5.56
N CYS A 115 6.44 -1.14 -6.04
CA CYS A 115 5.47 -1.18 -7.13
C CYS A 115 4.08 -1.37 -6.54
N GLY A 116 3.15 -0.47 -6.86
CA GLY A 116 1.83 -0.45 -6.23
C GLY A 116 0.86 0.53 -6.88
N ARG A 117 -0.07 1.06 -6.09
CA ARG A 117 -1.20 1.87 -6.55
C ARG A 117 -1.08 3.31 -6.08
N TYR A 118 -1.29 4.30 -6.94
CA TYR A 118 -1.32 5.70 -6.52
C TYR A 118 -2.62 6.41 -6.83
N GLY A 119 -2.92 7.42 -6.02
CA GLY A 119 -3.96 8.41 -6.31
C GLY A 119 -5.29 8.13 -5.62
N GLY A 120 -6.34 8.73 -6.17
CA GLY A 120 -7.70 8.63 -5.65
C GLY A 120 -8.27 7.22 -5.72
N ALA A 121 -9.14 6.91 -4.74
CA ALA A 121 -9.83 5.64 -4.65
C ALA A 121 -10.72 5.34 -5.87
N ALA A 122 -11.01 4.04 -6.04
CA ALA A 122 -11.93 3.53 -7.05
C ALA A 122 -13.26 4.28 -7.07
N GLY A 123 -13.71 4.73 -8.24
CA GLY A 123 -15.01 5.38 -8.40
C GLY A 123 -15.07 6.85 -7.98
N GLY A 124 -13.94 7.50 -7.65
CA GLY A 124 -13.91 8.92 -7.30
C GLY A 124 -14.30 9.86 -8.46
N SER A 125 -13.86 9.55 -9.69
CA SER A 125 -14.24 10.24 -10.93
C SER A 125 -13.88 9.38 -12.14
N THR A 126 -14.60 9.58 -13.24
CA THR A 126 -14.31 8.99 -14.57
C THR A 126 -13.56 9.93 -15.49
N HIS A 127 -13.29 11.17 -15.06
CA HIS A 127 -12.65 12.19 -15.90
C HIS A 127 -11.17 11.87 -16.15
N PRO A 128 -10.64 12.04 -17.38
CA PRO A 128 -9.24 11.74 -17.72
C PRO A 128 -8.18 12.41 -16.84
N ALA A 129 -8.48 13.61 -16.34
CA ALA A 129 -7.60 14.38 -15.47
C ALA A 129 -7.65 14.00 -13.97
N PHE A 130 -8.38 12.94 -13.60
CA PHE A 130 -8.41 12.46 -12.22
C PHE A 130 -7.34 11.38 -12.00
N ASP A 131 -6.33 11.69 -11.19
CA ASP A 131 -5.30 10.72 -10.82
C ASP A 131 -5.87 9.66 -9.88
N SER A 132 -6.08 8.47 -10.42
CA SER A 132 -6.59 7.30 -9.72
C SER A 132 -5.79 6.07 -10.11
N TRP A 133 -5.77 5.09 -9.20
CA TRP A 133 -5.19 3.78 -9.45
C TRP A 133 -5.96 2.97 -10.50
N PHE A 134 -7.14 3.43 -10.91
CA PHE A 134 -7.83 2.96 -12.11
C PHE A 134 -7.69 3.99 -13.22
N ALA A 135 -7.44 3.54 -14.44
CA ALA A 135 -7.51 4.38 -15.62
C ALA A 135 -8.94 4.91 -15.80
N PRO A 136 -9.08 6.20 -16.15
CA PRO A 136 -10.38 6.84 -16.31
C PRO A 136 -11.15 6.24 -17.51
N VAL A 137 -12.45 6.00 -17.33
CA VAL A 137 -13.36 5.53 -18.38
C VAL A 137 -14.34 6.64 -18.73
N TRP A 138 -14.05 7.37 -19.81
CA TRP A 138 -14.77 8.59 -20.22
C TRP A 138 -15.54 8.39 -21.53
N PRO A 139 -16.75 8.98 -21.72
CA PRO A 139 -17.49 9.88 -20.83
C PRO A 139 -18.23 9.18 -19.68
N GLY A 140 -18.26 7.85 -19.67
CA GLY A 140 -18.80 7.09 -18.57
C GLY A 140 -18.44 5.62 -18.71
N LYS A 141 -18.25 4.96 -17.56
CA LYS A 141 -18.14 3.51 -17.52
C LYS A 141 -19.50 2.87 -17.83
N PRO A 142 -19.57 1.71 -18.52
CA PRO A 142 -20.83 0.99 -18.69
C PRO A 142 -21.50 0.69 -17.35
N ALA A 143 -22.84 0.65 -17.34
CA ALA A 143 -23.59 0.30 -16.14
C ALA A 143 -23.19 -1.10 -15.63
N GLY A 144 -23.03 -1.26 -14.32
CA GLY A 144 -22.59 -2.53 -13.71
C GLY A 144 -21.09 -2.81 -13.77
N VAL A 145 -20.31 -2.01 -14.52
CA VAL A 145 -18.86 -2.18 -14.60
C VAL A 145 -18.17 -1.45 -13.45
N TRP A 146 -17.47 -2.22 -12.61
CA TRP A 146 -16.47 -1.65 -11.70
C TRP A 146 -15.26 -1.20 -12.51
N GLY A 147 -14.65 -0.07 -12.17
CA GLY A 147 -13.46 0.41 -12.89
C GLY A 147 -12.43 -0.71 -12.89
N THR A 148 -12.11 -1.28 -14.06
CA THR A 148 -11.27 -2.47 -14.13
C THR A 148 -9.86 -2.17 -14.57
N ARG A 149 -9.61 -1.03 -15.24
CA ARG A 149 -8.32 -0.72 -15.85
C ARG A 149 -7.27 -0.32 -14.82
N ARG A 150 -6.43 -1.23 -14.38
CA ARG A 150 -5.49 -1.05 -13.26
C ARG A 150 -4.19 -0.35 -13.68
N ARG A 151 -3.83 0.75 -13.03
CA ARG A 151 -2.54 1.43 -13.17
C ARG A 151 -1.53 0.95 -12.13
N ILE A 152 -0.26 0.84 -12.54
CA ILE A 152 0.86 0.49 -11.64
C ILE A 152 1.81 1.67 -11.57
N TYR A 153 2.13 2.07 -10.35
CA TYR A 153 3.07 3.13 -10.04
C TYR A 153 4.29 2.56 -9.34
N ARG A 154 5.42 3.26 -9.49
CA ARG A 154 6.68 2.95 -8.82
C ARG A 154 7.12 4.12 -7.95
N LEU A 155 7.56 3.80 -6.75
CA LEU A 155 8.25 4.71 -5.84
C LEU A 155 9.63 4.15 -5.55
N GLU A 156 10.61 5.02 -5.38
CA GLU A 156 11.99 4.66 -5.10
C GLU A 156 12.46 5.35 -3.82
N SER A 157 13.30 4.67 -3.05
CA SER A 157 13.87 5.19 -1.81
C SER A 157 15.28 4.64 -1.60
N ARG A 158 16.17 5.46 -1.02
CA ARG A 158 17.52 5.01 -0.62
C ARG A 158 17.59 4.47 0.81
N ASP A 159 16.64 4.88 1.65
CA ASP A 159 16.64 4.63 3.10
C ASP A 159 15.40 3.85 3.57
N CYS A 160 14.46 3.55 2.66
CA CYS A 160 13.14 2.95 2.93
C CYS A 160 12.20 3.83 3.76
N LEU A 161 12.59 5.08 4.06
CA LEU A 161 11.83 6.02 4.88
C LEU A 161 11.28 7.16 4.03
N THR A 162 12.12 7.71 3.16
CA THR A 162 11.81 8.84 2.28
C THR A 162 11.62 8.32 0.87
N TRP A 163 10.47 8.58 0.26
CA TRP A 163 10.09 8.04 -1.04
C TRP A 163 9.99 9.14 -2.10
N SER A 164 10.34 8.79 -3.34
CA SER A 164 10.17 9.66 -4.50
C SER A 164 8.69 9.96 -4.78
N GLU A 165 8.46 10.96 -5.64
CA GLU A 165 7.16 11.08 -6.31
C GLU A 165 6.85 9.79 -7.09
N PRO A 166 5.57 9.39 -7.20
CA PRO A 166 5.18 8.19 -7.91
C PRO A 166 5.37 8.33 -9.42
N ILE A 167 5.95 7.30 -10.05
CA ILE A 167 6.13 7.21 -11.49
C ILE A 167 5.12 6.20 -12.05
N LEU A 168 4.31 6.59 -13.02
CA LEU A 168 3.42 5.65 -13.71
C LEU A 168 4.25 4.70 -14.58
N VAL A 169 4.21 3.41 -14.28
CA VAL A 169 4.98 2.36 -14.98
C VAL A 169 4.10 1.56 -15.93
N PHE A 170 2.82 1.39 -15.59
CA PHE A 170 1.86 0.70 -16.43
C PHE A 170 0.53 1.42 -16.43
N ASP A 171 0.01 1.69 -17.62
CA ASP A 171 -1.34 2.20 -17.87
C ASP A 171 -1.97 1.33 -18.96
N PRO A 172 -3.15 0.74 -18.73
CA PRO A 172 -3.85 -0.02 -19.75
C PRO A 172 -4.07 0.81 -21.02
N GLY A 173 -3.77 0.20 -22.16
CA GLY A 173 -3.97 0.78 -23.47
C GLY A 173 -5.45 0.98 -23.79
N ARG A 174 -5.72 1.72 -24.86
CA ARG A 174 -7.08 1.94 -25.37
C ARG A 174 -7.76 0.63 -25.79
N ASP A 175 -6.95 -0.32 -26.25
CA ASP A 175 -7.38 -1.60 -26.83
C ASP A 175 -7.57 -2.69 -25.76
N ASP A 176 -7.09 -2.47 -24.53
CA ASP A 176 -7.30 -3.41 -23.42
C ASP A 176 -8.78 -3.43 -23.04
N ASN A 177 -9.40 -4.62 -23.13
CA ASN A 177 -10.79 -4.78 -22.75
C ASN A 177 -10.95 -4.75 -21.20
N LEU A 178 -12.18 -4.86 -20.71
CA LEU A 178 -12.44 -4.78 -19.27
C LEU A 178 -11.83 -5.95 -18.47
N ASP A 179 -11.68 -7.12 -19.09
CA ASP A 179 -11.10 -8.33 -18.47
C ASP A 179 -9.56 -8.29 -18.52
N ASP A 180 -8.99 -7.91 -19.67
CA ASP A 180 -7.53 -7.74 -19.87
C ASP A 180 -6.96 -6.78 -18.82
N ALA A 181 -7.70 -5.71 -18.54
CA ALA A 181 -7.22 -4.65 -17.69
C ALA A 181 -7.47 -4.90 -16.19
N HIS A 182 -8.34 -5.86 -15.82
CA HIS A 182 -8.63 -6.20 -14.42
C HIS A 182 -7.59 -7.15 -13.82
N TYR A 183 -7.21 -8.20 -14.53
CA TYR A 183 -6.24 -9.19 -14.02
C TYR A 183 -4.96 -9.29 -14.84
N GLY A 184 -4.80 -8.48 -15.90
CA GLY A 184 -3.57 -8.41 -16.69
C GLY A 184 -3.30 -9.64 -17.56
N PHE A 185 -4.19 -10.63 -17.59
CA PHE A 185 -4.00 -11.86 -18.33
C PHE A 185 -5.34 -12.42 -18.79
N VAL A 186 -5.60 -12.35 -20.10
CA VAL A 186 -6.33 -13.38 -20.83
C VAL A 186 -5.26 -14.17 -21.59
N PRO A 187 -5.20 -15.50 -21.49
CA PRO A 187 -4.21 -16.31 -22.21
C PRO A 187 -4.30 -16.18 -23.73
#